data_AF-A0A0E0B881-F1
#
_entry.id   AF-A0A0E0B881-F1
#
_cell.length_a   1.000
_cell.length_b   1.000
_cell.length_c   1.000
_cell.angle_alpha   90.00
_cell.angle_beta   90.00
_cell.angle_gamma   90.00
#
_symmetry.space_group_name_H-M   'P 1'
#
loop_
_entity.id
_entity.type
_entity.pdbx_description
1 polymer ?
#
loop_
_entity_poly.entity_id
_entity_poly.type
_entity_poly.pdbx_seq_one_letter_code
_entity_poly.pdbx_strand_id
1 'polypeptide(L)'
;MATLHELIAEVSPEELLGAIGELYHHVLGYVRSMALKCAVDLGIPDAVNRCGGAATVADIATDTSVHPAKVADLRRMMELLSTTGMIFDSSTAGDGGAAGGDVVYRLTTIGRFIASPSNFSPVVQFAD
;
A
#
# COMPACT_ATOMS: atom_id res chain seq x y z
N MET A 1 28.75 -13.58 14.40
CA MET A 1 27.34 -13.15 14.37
C MET A 1 26.84 -13.23 15.80
N ALA A 2 26.83 -12.10 16.51
CA ALA A 2 26.25 -12.04 17.85
C ALA A 2 24.79 -12.48 17.75
N THR A 3 24.40 -13.45 18.56
CA THR A 3 23.00 -13.90 18.57
C THR A 3 22.16 -12.80 19.21
N LEU A 4 20.89 -12.66 18.79
CA LEU A 4 19.97 -11.62 19.30
C LEU A 4 19.99 -11.48 20.83
N HIS A 5 20.28 -12.59 21.52
CA HIS A 5 20.40 -12.71 22.97
C HIS A 5 21.62 -11.99 23.59
N GLU A 6 22.78 -11.96 22.91
CA GLU A 6 23.96 -11.19 23.35
C GLU A 6 23.74 -9.69 23.19
N LEU A 7 23.10 -9.28 22.10
CA LEU A 7 22.78 -7.88 21.83
C LEU A 7 21.80 -7.31 22.86
N ILE A 8 20.81 -8.11 23.29
CA ILE A 8 19.86 -7.73 24.35
C ILE A 8 20.55 -7.59 25.73
N ALA A 9 21.68 -8.29 25.95
CA ALA A 9 22.43 -8.21 27.20
C ALA A 9 23.42 -7.02 27.24
N GLU A 10 23.91 -6.56 26.08
CA GLU A 10 24.85 -5.43 25.97
C GLU A 10 24.17 -4.07 25.87
N VAL A 11 22.95 -4.01 25.32
CA VAL A 11 22.27 -2.76 24.95
C VAL A 11 21.17 -2.43 25.96
N SER A 12 21.08 -1.15 26.36
CA SER A 12 20.00 -0.71 27.25
C SER A 12 18.62 -0.90 26.58
N PRO A 13 17.54 -1.15 27.34
CA PRO A 13 16.20 -1.31 26.76
C PRO A 13 15.76 -0.12 25.89
N GLU A 14 16.19 1.09 26.26
CA GLU A 14 15.89 2.34 25.54
C GLU A 14 16.61 2.41 24.19
N GLU A 15 17.90 2.07 24.17
CA GLU A 15 18.72 2.02 22.96
C GLU A 15 18.25 0.91 22.01
N LEU A 16 17.89 -0.26 22.54
CA LEU A 16 17.33 -1.36 21.77
C LEU A 16 16.00 -0.97 21.12
N LEU A 17 15.11 -0.30 21.86
CA LEU A 17 13.83 0.16 21.34
C LEU A 17 14.02 1.21 20.22
N GLY A 18 14.98 2.13 20.41
CA GLY A 18 15.36 3.10 19.39
C GLY A 18 15.86 2.43 18.11
N ALA A 19 16.82 1.52 18.22
CA ALA A 19 17.39 0.79 17.09
C ALA A 19 16.34 -0.04 16.34
N ILE A 20 15.45 -0.72 17.07
CA ILE A 20 14.33 -1.46 16.47
C ILE A 20 13.39 -0.50 15.73
N GLY A 21 13.07 0.66 16.32
CA GLY A 21 12.26 1.70 15.69
C GLY A 21 12.85 2.20 14.38
N GLU A 22 14.15 2.50 14.35
CA GLU A 22 14.87 2.92 13.13
C GLU A 22 14.84 1.83 12.05
N LEU A 23 15.10 0.57 12.43
CA LEU A 23 15.03 -0.55 11.51
C LEU A 23 13.63 -0.70 10.91
N TYR A 24 12.58 -0.66 11.75
CA TYR A 24 11.20 -0.72 11.27
C TYR A 24 10.86 0.46 10.35
N HIS A 25 11.32 1.66 10.67
CA HIS A 25 11.09 2.83 9.83
C HIS A 25 11.69 2.65 8.43
N HIS A 26 12.94 2.18 8.35
CA HIS A 26 13.61 1.91 7.07
C HIS A 26 12.95 0.80 6.27
N VAL A 27 12.65 -0.34 6.90
CA VAL A 27 12.01 -1.48 6.24
C VAL A 27 10.61 -1.11 5.75
N LEU A 28 9.79 -0.47 6.61
CA LEU A 28 8.45 -0.03 6.22
C LEU A 28 8.49 1.05 5.15
N GLY A 29 9.47 1.95 5.19
CA GLY A 29 9.69 2.94 4.12
C GLY A 29 9.94 2.31 2.76
N TYR A 30 10.79 1.27 2.71
CA TYR A 30 11.04 0.50 1.50
C TYR A 30 9.77 -0.23 1.03
N VAL A 31 9.09 -0.96 1.93
CA VAL A 31 7.87 -1.71 1.60
C VAL A 31 6.76 -0.78 1.07
N ARG A 32 6.57 0.39 1.68
CA ARG A 32 5.62 1.40 1.19
C ARG A 32 5.95 1.89 -0.22
N SER A 33 7.22 2.20 -0.48
CA SER A 33 7.66 2.64 -1.81
C SER A 33 7.45 1.56 -2.88
N MET A 34 7.73 0.30 -2.55
CA MET A 34 7.52 -0.81 -3.47
C MET A 34 6.03 -1.12 -3.69
N ALA A 35 5.22 -1.09 -2.63
CA ALA A 35 3.78 -1.26 -2.76
C ALA A 35 3.16 -0.15 -3.65
N LEU A 36 3.62 1.09 -3.47
CA LEU A 36 3.20 2.22 -4.31
C LEU A 36 3.58 1.99 -5.77
N LYS A 37 4.83 1.61 -6.04
CA LYS A 37 5.29 1.28 -7.39
C LYS A 37 4.42 0.19 -8.02
N CYS A 38 4.19 -0.91 -7.30
CA CYS A 38 3.34 -2.00 -7.79
C CYS A 38 1.91 -1.52 -8.09
N ALA A 39 1.32 -0.67 -7.25
CA ALA A 39 -0.02 -0.14 -7.51
C ALA A 39 -0.09 0.69 -8.80
N VAL A 40 0.93 1.50 -9.06
CA VAL A 40 1.05 2.29 -10.29
C VAL A 40 1.29 1.39 -11.50
N ASP A 41 2.25 0.47 -11.42
CA ASP A 41 2.60 -0.46 -12.50
C ASP A 41 1.40 -1.38 -12.89
N LEU A 42 0.56 -1.75 -11.91
CA LEU A 42 -0.68 -2.51 -12.13
C LEU A 42 -1.86 -1.63 -12.59
N GLY A 43 -1.71 -0.31 -12.66
CA GLY A 43 -2.77 0.61 -13.07
C GLY A 43 -3.93 0.69 -12.08
N ILE A 44 -3.71 0.38 -10.79
CA ILE A 44 -4.76 0.38 -9.76
C ILE A 44 -5.41 1.76 -9.59
N PRO A 45 -4.66 2.88 -9.50
CA PRO A 45 -5.29 4.19 -9.36
C PRO A 45 -6.24 4.52 -10.51
N ASP A 46 -5.84 4.17 -11.74
CA ASP A 46 -6.66 4.38 -12.93
C ASP A 46 -7.89 3.48 -12.94
N ALA A 47 -7.75 2.23 -12.48
CA ALA A 47 -8.87 1.30 -12.31
C ALA A 47 -9.92 1.88 -11.34
N VAL A 48 -9.50 2.39 -10.18
CA VAL A 48 -10.40 3.02 -9.21
C VAL A 48 -11.09 4.26 -9.80
N ASN A 49 -10.37 5.07 -10.60
CA ASN A 49 -10.97 6.20 -11.31
C ASN A 49 -12.03 5.75 -12.34
N ARG A 50 -11.76 4.70 -13.13
CA ARG A 50 -12.72 4.12 -14.08
C ARG A 50 -13.97 3.57 -13.39
N CYS A 51 -13.85 3.07 -12.16
CA CYS A 51 -14.96 2.65 -11.31
C CYS A 51 -15.76 3.81 -10.68
N GLY A 52 -15.52 5.07 -11.05
CA GLY A 52 -16.22 6.22 -10.47
C GLY A 52 -15.56 6.79 -9.20
N GLY A 53 -14.28 6.48 -8.97
CA GLY A 53 -13.48 7.03 -7.89
C GLY A 53 -13.59 6.27 -6.56
N ALA A 54 -14.30 5.15 -6.52
CA ALA A 54 -14.34 4.22 -5.41
C ALA A 54 -14.58 2.80 -5.95
N ALA A 55 -13.85 1.80 -5.44
CA ALA A 55 -13.90 0.45 -5.97
C ALA A 55 -13.65 -0.60 -4.88
N THR A 56 -14.24 -1.79 -5.03
CA THR A 56 -13.90 -2.96 -4.22
C THR A 56 -12.64 -3.66 -4.77
N VAL A 57 -12.05 -4.59 -4.00
CA VAL A 57 -10.96 -5.44 -4.53
C VAL A 57 -11.41 -6.23 -5.76
N ALA A 58 -12.68 -6.65 -5.81
CA ALA A 58 -13.22 -7.41 -6.94
C ALA A 58 -13.30 -6.54 -8.21
N ASP A 59 -13.75 -5.30 -8.08
CA ASP A 59 -13.80 -4.33 -9.19
C ASP A 59 -12.39 -4.06 -9.72
N ILE A 60 -11.44 -3.80 -8.82
CA ILE A 60 -10.03 -3.56 -9.17
C ILE A 60 -9.42 -4.79 -9.85
N ALA A 61 -9.61 -5.99 -9.31
CA ALA A 61 -9.07 -7.22 -9.88
C ALA A 61 -9.63 -7.49 -11.29
N THR A 62 -10.91 -7.18 -11.51
CA THR A 62 -11.58 -7.32 -12.80
C THR A 62 -11.02 -6.33 -13.82
N ASP A 63 -10.89 -5.06 -13.45
CA ASP A 63 -10.41 -4.01 -14.34
C ASP A 63 -8.91 -4.16 -14.67
N THR A 64 -8.08 -4.50 -13.67
CA THR A 64 -6.63 -4.73 -13.85
C THR A 64 -6.28 -6.11 -14.42
N SER A 65 -7.27 -6.98 -14.65
CA SER A 65 -7.06 -8.35 -15.15
C SER A 65 -6.07 -9.19 -14.32
N VAL A 66 -6.06 -8.99 -13.00
CA VAL A 66 -5.19 -9.75 -12.09
C VAL A 66 -5.60 -11.22 -12.06
N HIS A 67 -4.61 -12.11 -12.14
CA HIS A 67 -4.85 -13.56 -12.10
C HIS A 67 -5.58 -13.94 -10.78
N PRO A 68 -6.59 -14.83 -10.79
CA PRO A 68 -7.37 -15.17 -9.60
C PRO A 68 -6.53 -15.60 -8.38
N ALA A 69 -5.43 -16.32 -8.61
CA ALA A 69 -4.48 -16.73 -7.57
C ALA A 69 -3.78 -15.57 -6.84
N LYS A 70 -3.82 -14.35 -7.40
CA LYS A 70 -3.16 -13.14 -6.90
C LYS A 70 -4.12 -12.14 -6.25
N VAL A 71 -5.42 -12.44 -6.21
CA VAL A 71 -6.42 -11.55 -5.59
C VAL A 71 -6.18 -11.38 -4.09
N ALA A 72 -5.70 -12.43 -3.41
CA ALA A 72 -5.32 -12.33 -1.99
C ALA A 72 -4.11 -11.40 -1.77
N ASP A 73 -3.12 -11.43 -2.68
CA ASP A 73 -1.96 -10.55 -2.65
C ASP A 73 -2.37 -9.09 -2.92
N LEU A 74 -3.27 -8.88 -3.90
CA LEU A 74 -3.86 -7.57 -4.21
C LEU A 74 -4.58 -6.99 -2.98
N ARG A 75 -5.41 -7.79 -2.30
CA ARG A 75 -6.12 -7.35 -1.08
C ARG A 75 -5.14 -6.85 -0.02
N ARG A 76 -4.10 -7.61 0.27
CA ARG A 76 -3.06 -7.22 1.26
C ARG A 76 -2.36 -5.92 0.87
N MET A 77 -2.09 -5.74 -0.43
CA MET A 77 -1.50 -4.50 -0.93
C MET A 77 -2.44 -3.31 -0.75
N MET A 78 -3.73 -3.48 -1.07
CA MET A 78 -4.74 -2.44 -0.87
C MET A 78 -4.91 -2.07 0.60
N GLU A 79 -4.94 -3.06 1.50
CA GLU A 79 -4.96 -2.85 2.95
C GLU A 79 -3.71 -2.09 3.45
N LEU A 80 -2.53 -2.45 2.97
CA LEU A 80 -1.29 -1.74 3.31
C LEU A 80 -1.34 -0.27 2.87
N LEU A 81 -1.76 -0.03 1.62
CA LEU A 81 -1.82 1.31 1.04
C LEU A 81 -2.91 2.18 1.67
N SER A 82 -4.01 1.59 2.12
CA SER A 82 -5.07 2.32 2.83
C SER A 82 -4.76 2.55 4.30
N THR A 83 -4.23 1.55 5.01
CA THR A 83 -3.87 1.66 6.44
C THR A 83 -2.77 2.71 6.66
N THR A 84 -1.87 2.87 5.69
CA THR A 84 -0.83 3.90 5.74
C THR A 84 -1.33 5.29 5.30
N GLY A 85 -2.58 5.42 4.83
CA GLY A 85 -3.17 6.67 4.35
C GLY A 85 -2.48 7.26 3.12
N MET A 86 -1.74 6.44 2.37
CA MET A 86 -0.92 6.95 1.26
C MET A 86 -1.79 7.39 0.08
N ILE A 87 -2.44 6.42 -0.57
CA ILE A 87 -3.16 6.67 -1.84
C ILE A 87 -4.62 6.26 -1.78
N PHE A 88 -5.04 5.48 -0.77
CA PHE A 88 -6.42 5.05 -0.59
C PHE A 88 -6.94 5.37 0.81
N ASP A 89 -8.21 5.72 0.90
CA ASP A 89 -9.02 5.60 2.10
C ASP A 89 -9.90 4.35 1.94
N SER A 90 -10.14 3.61 3.03
CA SER A 90 -10.99 2.42 3.01
C SER A 90 -12.19 2.57 3.93
N SER A 91 -13.38 2.19 3.46
CA SER A 91 -14.62 2.13 4.24
C SER A 91 -15.37 0.84 3.95
N THR A 92 -16.06 0.28 4.93
CA THR A 92 -16.96 -0.86 4.72
C THR A 92 -18.28 -0.39 4.11
N ALA A 93 -18.71 -1.01 3.00
CA ALA A 93 -20.04 -0.76 2.47
C ALA A 93 -21.10 -1.34 3.42
N GLY A 94 -21.83 -0.49 4.14
CA GLY A 94 -22.94 -0.88 5.01
C GLY A 94 -22.76 -0.41 6.45
N ASP A 95 -23.35 0.73 6.77
CA ASP A 95 -23.54 1.32 8.09
C ASP A 95 -24.68 0.64 8.89
N GLY A 96 -24.75 -0.70 8.85
CA GLY A 96 -25.92 -1.46 9.33
C GLY A 96 -25.66 -2.77 10.07
N GLY A 97 -24.50 -2.96 10.71
CA GLY A 97 -24.30 -4.06 11.69
C GLY A 97 -24.19 -5.49 11.13
N ALA A 98 -24.11 -5.68 9.82
CA ALA A 98 -23.79 -6.98 9.23
C ALA A 98 -22.28 -7.09 8.96
N ALA A 99 -21.61 -8.02 9.65
CA ALA A 99 -20.17 -8.29 9.60
C ALA A 99 -19.71 -8.94 8.26
N GLY A 100 -20.14 -8.40 7.12
CA GLY A 100 -19.86 -8.98 5.80
C GLY A 100 -19.93 -8.01 4.62
N GLY A 101 -19.84 -6.70 4.86
CA GLY A 101 -19.77 -5.71 3.79
C GLY A 101 -18.40 -5.69 3.11
N ASP A 102 -18.37 -5.57 1.78
CA ASP A 102 -17.11 -5.43 1.04
C ASP A 102 -16.42 -4.10 1.38
N VAL A 103 -15.09 -4.15 1.48
CA VAL A 103 -14.27 -2.96 1.69
C VAL A 103 -14.16 -2.19 0.38
N VAL A 104 -14.55 -0.92 0.42
CA VAL A 104 -14.49 0.02 -0.68
C VAL A 104 -13.28 0.93 -0.48
N TYR A 105 -12.45 1.02 -1.51
CA TYR A 105 -11.26 1.86 -1.56
C TYR A 105 -11.52 3.10 -2.40
N ARG A 106 -11.24 4.27 -1.84
CA ARG A 106 -11.36 5.58 -2.49
C ARG A 106 -9.99 6.21 -2.61
N LEU A 107 -9.69 6.85 -3.73
CA LEU A 107 -8.43 7.58 -3.85
C LEU A 107 -8.39 8.79 -2.90
N THR A 108 -7.28 8.94 -2.18
CA THR A 108 -6.96 10.19 -1.46
C THR A 108 -6.62 11.29 -2.47
N THR A 109 -6.43 12.53 -1.99
CA THR A 109 -5.92 13.62 -2.85
C THR A 109 -4.58 13.28 -3.50
N ILE A 110 -3.69 12.58 -2.78
CA ILE A 110 -2.41 12.12 -3.31
C ILE A 110 -2.64 11.05 -4.39
N GLY A 111 -3.50 10.07 -4.11
CA GLY A 111 -3.84 9.01 -5.07
C GLY A 111 -4.39 9.56 -6.39
N ARG A 112 -5.24 10.60 -6.34
CA ARG A 112 -5.78 11.26 -7.54
C ARG A 112 -4.71 11.96 -8.37
N PHE A 113 -3.68 12.51 -7.75
CA PHE A 113 -2.55 13.11 -8.48
C PHE A 113 -1.74 12.06 -9.23
N ILE A 114 -1.58 10.88 -8.62
CA ILE A 114 -0.84 9.76 -9.21
C ILE A 114 -1.61 9.12 -10.36
N ALA A 115 -2.95 9.04 -10.28
CA ALA A 115 -3.82 8.53 -11.36
C ALA A 115 -3.92 9.45 -12.60
N SER A 116 -3.09 10.50 -12.68
CA SER A 116 -3.07 11.44 -13.80
C SER A 116 -2.17 10.89 -14.92
N PRO A 117 -2.42 11.18 -16.22
CA PRO A 117 -1.55 10.75 -17.33
C PRO A 117 -0.08 11.20 -17.19
N SER A 118 0.21 12.10 -16.26
CA SER A 118 1.55 12.41 -15.73
C SER A 118 2.11 11.31 -14.82
N ASN A 119 1.84 10.04 -15.11
CA ASN A 119 2.39 8.90 -14.39
C ASN A 119 3.93 9.01 -14.37
N PHE A 120 4.56 8.63 -13.27
CA PHE A 120 6.01 8.64 -13.04
C PHE A 120 6.80 7.65 -13.95
N SER A 121 6.50 7.62 -15.24
CA SER A 121 7.24 6.89 -16.25
C SER A 121 8.61 7.55 -16.46
N PRO A 122 9.68 6.75 -16.47
CA PRO A 122 10.36 6.36 -15.25
C PRO A 122 10.96 7.58 -14.51
N VAL A 123 11.11 7.44 -13.19
CA VAL A 123 12.00 8.28 -12.37
C VAL A 123 13.30 8.58 -13.14
N VAL A 124 13.53 9.88 -13.37
CA VAL A 124 14.67 10.54 -14.06
C VAL A 124 14.97 10.12 -15.51
N GLN A 125 14.48 10.90 -16.47
CA GLN A 125 15.27 11.16 -17.69
C GLN A 125 16.26 12.28 -17.36
N PHE A 126 17.51 11.92 -17.06
CA PHE A 126 18.61 12.86 -17.32
C PHE A 126 18.72 12.97 -18.83
N ALA A 127 18.28 14.10 -19.39
CA ALA A 127 18.52 14.42 -20.79
C ALA A 127 20.04 14.54 -21.01
N ASP A 128 20.54 13.90 -22.08
CA ASP A 128 21.87 14.15 -22.65
C ASP A 128 21.97 15.57 -23.23
#